data_AF-Q2JAG7-F1
#
_entry.id   AF-Q2JAG7-F1
#
_cell.length_a   1.000
_cell.length_b   1.000
_cell.length_c   1.000
_cell.angle_alpha   90.00
_cell.angle_beta   90.00
_cell.angle_gamma   90.00
#
_symmetry.space_group_name_H-M   'P 1'
#
loop_
_entity.id
_entity.type
_entity.pdbx_description
1 polymer ?
#
loop_
_entity_poly.entity_id
_entity_poly.type
_entity_poly.pdbx_seq_one_letter_code
_entity_poly.pdbx_strand_id
1 'polypeptide(L)'
;MASDVDRERYRLSEARNDQIFHDLIVPTEYAGRPRQAAPVVVFLAAQTGAGKTATALMVAQALDRRGGAIHIDLDVLKPYHPMYPSLMAADDTTAGAYTSIDGRRWMQKAQEWAIDHRIDVLMESAMRLPDEFEHPARRFAAAGYRVEVAFLAVPAALSRLGVLDRYWTQVAAHGYGRPIDPTIHDACFEAILREADAIDLRTVPVHTTSVFRRGNTSLYLNSREPDGLWRHPPRTAAAIHTERTRTWTPTETRRFAQAARRVHALARATVEKEMVEDVIDLARPLLAAPWTNSPLPATDLLPCLAGGTLAAGFPRPLQSIATARVRQESNQRMQPPSPPSPHQEGHPRR
;
A
#
# COMPACT_ATOMS: atom_id res chain seq x y z
N MET A 1 -6.79 -19.51 -0.67
CA MET A 1 -7.77 -19.97 -1.67
C MET A 1 -8.13 -18.83 -2.61
N ALA A 2 -7.26 -18.50 -3.56
CA ALA A 2 -7.48 -17.41 -4.52
C ALA A 2 -7.34 -17.85 -6.00
N SER A 3 -7.24 -19.16 -6.24
CA SER A 3 -6.86 -19.73 -7.54
C SER A 3 -8.00 -19.95 -8.53
N ASP A 4 -9.25 -19.61 -8.18
CA ASP A 4 -10.42 -19.88 -9.04
C ASP A 4 -11.32 -18.64 -9.24
N VAL A 5 -10.72 -17.44 -9.19
CA VAL A 5 -11.43 -16.20 -9.49
C VAL A 5 -11.24 -15.84 -10.96
N ASP A 6 -12.31 -15.85 -11.74
CA ASP A 6 -12.33 -15.29 -13.09
C ASP A 6 -12.15 -13.77 -13.02
N ARG A 7 -10.89 -13.32 -13.18
CA ARG A 7 -10.51 -11.91 -13.09
C ARG A 7 -11.08 -11.05 -14.20
N GLU A 8 -11.51 -11.65 -15.31
CA GLU A 8 -12.05 -10.92 -16.46
C GLU A 8 -13.54 -10.60 -16.29
N ARG A 9 -14.25 -11.31 -15.41
CA ARG A 9 -15.71 -11.22 -15.20
C ARG A 9 -16.26 -9.79 -15.06
N TYR A 10 -15.54 -8.90 -14.40
CA TYR A 10 -15.96 -7.51 -14.16
C TYR A 10 -15.10 -6.47 -14.88
N ARG A 11 -14.20 -6.90 -15.76
CA ARG A 11 -13.30 -6.00 -16.50
C ARG A 11 -14.12 -4.99 -17.29
N LEU A 12 -13.71 -3.73 -17.21
CA LEU A 12 -14.32 -2.67 -18.00
C LEU A 12 -13.88 -2.78 -19.47
N SER A 13 -14.78 -2.38 -20.37
CA SER A 13 -14.41 -2.03 -21.75
C SER A 13 -13.35 -0.94 -21.73
N GLU A 14 -12.45 -0.93 -22.71
CA GLU A 14 -11.41 0.09 -22.86
C GLU A 14 -11.98 1.51 -22.81
N ALA A 15 -12.99 1.82 -23.63
CA ALA A 15 -13.62 3.14 -23.65
C ALA A 15 -14.12 3.61 -22.26
N ARG A 16 -14.69 2.70 -21.45
CA ARG A 16 -15.16 3.02 -20.10
C ARG A 16 -14.00 3.20 -19.11
N ASN A 17 -12.97 2.37 -19.21
CA ASN A 17 -11.75 2.52 -18.40
C ASN A 17 -11.11 3.90 -18.66
N ASP A 18 -11.00 4.28 -19.94
CA ASP A 18 -10.44 5.54 -20.42
C ASP A 18 -11.26 6.74 -19.94
N GLN A 19 -12.58 6.65 -20.08
CA GLN A 19 -13.49 7.69 -19.58
C GLN A 19 -13.30 7.93 -18.08
N ILE A 20 -13.28 6.87 -17.26
CA ILE A 20 -13.07 7.00 -15.81
C ILE A 20 -11.71 7.63 -15.51
N PHE A 21 -10.67 7.27 -16.26
CA PHE A 21 -9.36 7.85 -16.08
C PHE A 21 -9.35 9.36 -16.31
N HIS A 22 -9.88 9.83 -17.44
CA HIS A 22 -9.86 11.24 -17.81
C HIS A 22 -10.88 12.09 -17.05
N ASP A 23 -12.09 11.57 -16.83
CA ASP A 23 -13.20 12.35 -16.28
C ASP A 23 -13.24 12.34 -14.75
N LEU A 24 -12.66 11.31 -14.10
CA LEU A 24 -12.72 11.12 -12.65
C LEU A 24 -11.34 11.10 -12.00
N ILE A 25 -10.42 10.23 -12.45
CA ILE A 25 -9.13 10.02 -11.78
C ILE A 25 -8.22 11.25 -11.93
N VAL A 26 -8.00 11.72 -13.16
CA VAL A 26 -7.11 12.87 -13.42
C VAL A 26 -7.56 14.13 -12.66
N PRO A 27 -8.84 14.57 -12.72
CA PRO A 27 -9.28 15.77 -12.02
C PRO A 27 -9.20 15.64 -10.49
N THR A 28 -9.42 14.44 -9.96
CA THR A 28 -9.49 14.21 -8.50
C THR A 28 -8.10 14.02 -7.88
N GLU A 29 -7.25 13.22 -8.51
CA GLU A 29 -5.99 12.77 -7.93
C GLU A 29 -4.78 13.58 -8.43
N TYR A 30 -4.82 14.07 -9.68
CA TYR A 30 -3.62 14.51 -10.40
C TYR A 30 -3.59 15.98 -10.81
N ALA A 31 -4.73 16.66 -10.82
CA ALA A 31 -4.83 18.06 -11.22
C ALA A 31 -4.04 19.01 -10.29
N GLY A 32 -3.61 20.15 -10.84
CA GLY A 32 -3.00 21.24 -10.08
C GLY A 32 -1.53 21.06 -9.71
N ARG A 33 -0.85 20.02 -10.23
CA ARG A 33 0.60 19.83 -10.02
C ARG A 33 1.42 20.59 -11.07
N PRO A 34 2.48 21.30 -10.67
CA PRO A 34 3.29 22.08 -11.60
C PRO A 34 4.20 21.18 -12.44
N ARG A 35 4.44 21.61 -13.68
CA ARG A 35 5.47 21.04 -14.55
C ARG A 35 6.86 21.24 -13.94
N GLN A 36 7.71 20.22 -14.02
CA GLN A 36 9.08 20.24 -13.54
C GLN A 36 10.07 20.26 -14.71
N ALA A 37 11.11 21.11 -14.59
CA ALA A 37 12.20 21.12 -15.56
C ALA A 37 13.02 19.81 -15.50
N ALA A 38 13.30 19.33 -14.28
CA ALA A 38 13.99 18.08 -14.00
C ALA A 38 13.10 17.21 -13.09
N PRO A 39 12.13 16.47 -13.66
CA PRO A 39 11.16 15.70 -12.88
C PRO A 39 11.81 14.49 -12.20
N VAL A 40 11.22 14.06 -11.09
CA VAL A 40 11.65 12.95 -10.25
C VAL A 40 10.51 11.96 -10.09
N VAL A 41 10.81 10.66 -10.18
CA VAL A 41 9.91 9.61 -9.71
C VAL A 41 10.54 8.93 -8.50
N VAL A 42 9.79 8.81 -7.42
CA VAL A 42 10.18 8.06 -6.23
C VAL A 42 9.30 6.83 -6.12
N PHE A 43 9.90 5.66 -6.26
CA PHE A 43 9.24 4.39 -5.97
C PHE A 43 9.35 4.09 -4.47
N LEU A 44 8.22 4.00 -3.78
CA LEU A 44 8.16 3.53 -2.40
C LEU A 44 7.94 2.01 -2.39
N ALA A 45 9.00 1.29 -2.06
CA ALA A 45 9.08 -0.15 -2.13
C ALA A 45 8.93 -0.78 -0.74
N ALA A 46 7.79 -1.43 -0.51
CA ALA A 46 7.61 -2.30 0.66
C ALA A 46 6.45 -3.26 0.46
N GLN A 47 6.54 -4.41 1.12
CA GLN A 47 5.47 -5.39 1.15
C GLN A 47 4.27 -4.84 1.93
N THR A 48 3.08 -5.37 1.64
CA THR A 48 1.87 -4.96 2.35
C THR A 48 2.00 -5.24 3.86
N GLY A 49 1.51 -4.32 4.69
CA GLY A 49 1.65 -4.41 6.15
C GLY A 49 2.97 -3.87 6.71
N ALA A 50 3.95 -3.51 5.87
CA ALA A 50 5.20 -2.89 6.33
C ALA A 50 5.02 -1.50 6.97
N GLY A 51 3.89 -0.84 6.72
CA GLY A 51 3.58 0.50 7.27
C GLY A 51 4.13 1.65 6.42
N LYS A 52 4.00 1.54 5.09
CA LYS A 52 4.46 2.52 4.10
C LYS A 52 3.94 3.93 4.31
N THR A 53 2.75 4.10 4.89
CA THR A 53 2.07 5.40 5.02
C THR A 53 2.96 6.50 5.60
N ALA A 54 3.71 6.23 6.67
CA ALA A 54 4.57 7.25 7.28
C ALA A 54 5.74 7.65 6.37
N THR A 55 6.25 6.71 5.57
CA THR A 55 7.33 6.96 4.61
C THR A 55 6.78 7.65 3.35
N ALA A 56 5.59 7.25 2.87
CA ALA A 56 4.89 7.91 1.78
C ALA A 56 4.65 9.39 2.10
N LEU A 57 4.19 9.71 3.32
CA LEU A 57 4.01 11.08 3.79
C LEU A 57 5.33 11.86 3.83
N MET A 58 6.41 11.25 4.34
CA MET A 58 7.74 11.88 4.36
C MET A 58 8.24 12.20 2.94
N VAL A 59 8.08 11.27 2.00
CA VAL A 59 8.47 11.46 0.59
C VAL A 59 7.59 12.51 -0.07
N ALA A 60 6.27 12.47 0.13
CA ALA A 60 5.34 13.48 -0.39
C ALA A 60 5.71 14.88 0.11
N GLN A 61 5.98 15.06 1.40
CA GLN A 61 6.45 16.33 1.96
C GLN A 61 7.78 16.80 1.36
N ALA A 62 8.65 15.88 0.94
CA ALA A 62 9.88 16.23 0.24
C ALA A 62 9.61 16.73 -1.19
N LEU A 63 8.64 16.13 -1.88
CA LEU A 63 8.20 16.54 -3.22
C LEU A 63 7.35 17.82 -3.18
N ASP A 64 6.63 18.10 -2.09
CA ASP A 64 5.88 19.35 -1.90
C ASP A 64 6.79 20.58 -1.92
N ARG A 65 8.04 20.45 -1.43
CA ARG A 65 9.06 21.51 -1.54
C ARG A 65 9.46 21.82 -2.99
N ARG A 66 9.11 20.95 -3.93
CA ARG A 66 9.31 21.11 -5.38
C ARG A 66 8.03 21.54 -6.10
N GLY A 67 6.93 21.77 -5.37
CA GLY A 67 5.62 22.10 -5.92
C GLY A 67 4.61 20.95 -5.89
N GLY A 68 5.00 19.79 -5.36
CA GLY A 68 4.15 18.62 -5.19
C GLY A 68 4.31 17.59 -6.30
N ALA A 69 3.78 16.40 -6.03
CA ALA A 69 3.81 15.25 -6.91
C ALA A 69 2.41 14.62 -7.04
N ILE A 70 2.22 13.82 -8.09
CA ILE A 70 1.09 12.89 -8.10
C ILE A 70 1.44 11.63 -7.32
N HIS A 71 0.43 11.04 -6.67
CA HIS A 71 0.58 9.78 -5.95
C HIS A 71 -0.09 8.65 -6.75
N ILE A 72 0.70 7.68 -7.23
CA ILE A 72 0.21 6.52 -7.95
C ILE A 72 0.23 5.31 -7.02
N ASP A 73 -0.96 4.85 -6.61
CA ASP A 73 -1.16 3.66 -5.77
C ASP A 73 -2.37 2.87 -6.30
N LEU A 74 -2.17 1.56 -6.50
CA LEU A 74 -3.23 0.65 -6.94
C LEU A 74 -4.42 0.62 -5.97
N ASP A 75 -4.19 0.73 -4.66
CA ASP A 75 -5.25 0.68 -3.67
C ASP A 75 -6.06 1.98 -3.58
N VAL A 76 -5.54 3.09 -4.12
CA VAL A 76 -6.27 4.35 -4.38
C VAL A 76 -7.08 4.26 -5.67
N LEU A 77 -6.57 3.54 -6.68
CA LEU A 77 -7.22 3.46 -7.99
C LEU A 77 -8.35 2.43 -8.08
N LYS A 78 -8.23 1.28 -7.40
CA LYS A 78 -9.29 0.23 -7.41
C LYS A 78 -10.69 0.75 -7.03
N PRO A 79 -10.86 1.65 -6.04
CA PRO A 79 -12.17 2.23 -5.71
C PRO A 79 -12.88 3.00 -6.82
N TYR A 80 -12.17 3.44 -7.88
CA TYR A 80 -12.79 4.08 -9.05
C TYR A 80 -13.55 3.09 -9.94
N HIS A 81 -13.38 1.78 -9.74
CA HIS A 81 -14.15 0.78 -10.46
C HIS A 81 -15.63 0.83 -10.03
N PRO A 82 -16.60 0.98 -10.96
CA PRO A 82 -18.02 1.18 -10.62
C PRO A 82 -18.61 0.08 -9.74
N MET A 83 -18.16 -1.16 -9.91
CA MET A 83 -18.61 -2.30 -9.12
C MET A 83 -17.89 -2.46 -7.77
N TYR A 84 -16.85 -1.67 -7.47
CA TYR A 84 -16.02 -1.86 -6.27
C TYR A 84 -16.84 -1.90 -4.97
N PRO A 85 -17.79 -0.97 -4.70
CA PRO A 85 -18.60 -1.03 -3.48
C PRO A 85 -19.42 -2.32 -3.38
N SER A 86 -20.05 -2.75 -4.47
CA SER A 86 -20.87 -3.96 -4.50
C SER A 86 -20.04 -5.23 -4.34
N LEU A 87 -18.85 -5.28 -4.97
CA LEU A 87 -17.93 -6.40 -4.85
C LEU A 87 -17.38 -6.53 -3.42
N MET A 88 -17.01 -5.41 -2.79
CA MET A 88 -16.57 -5.39 -1.39
C MET A 88 -17.66 -5.85 -0.43
N ALA A 89 -18.92 -5.52 -0.70
CA ALA A 89 -20.06 -5.94 0.12
C ALA A 89 -20.42 -7.41 -0.10
N ALA A 90 -20.24 -7.95 -1.31
CA ALA A 90 -20.55 -9.33 -1.64
C ALA A 90 -19.49 -10.30 -1.12
N ASP A 91 -18.21 -10.03 -1.38
CA ASP A 91 -17.07 -10.83 -0.94
C ASP A 91 -15.79 -9.99 -1.02
N ASP A 92 -15.35 -9.52 0.14
CA ASP A 92 -14.19 -8.64 0.29
C ASP A 92 -12.86 -9.35 -0.01
N THR A 93 -12.85 -10.68 -0.03
CA THR A 93 -11.67 -11.51 -0.30
C THR A 93 -11.36 -11.58 -1.80
N THR A 94 -12.37 -11.45 -2.66
CA THR A 94 -12.23 -11.54 -4.12
C THR A 94 -12.36 -10.20 -4.85
N ALA A 95 -12.96 -9.19 -4.22
CA ALA A 95 -13.13 -7.84 -4.79
C ALA A 95 -11.84 -7.24 -5.37
N GLY A 96 -10.72 -7.39 -4.65
CA GLY A 96 -9.42 -6.88 -5.09
C GLY A 96 -8.89 -7.57 -6.35
N ALA A 97 -9.21 -8.84 -6.58
CA ALA A 97 -8.82 -9.56 -7.78
C ALA A 97 -9.62 -9.06 -9.00
N TYR A 98 -10.93 -8.89 -8.85
CA TYR A 98 -11.82 -8.42 -9.91
C TYR A 98 -11.50 -7.01 -10.40
N THR A 99 -11.07 -6.09 -9.51
CA THR A 99 -10.75 -4.70 -9.92
C THR A 99 -9.29 -4.46 -10.25
N SER A 100 -8.43 -5.48 -10.09
CA SER A 100 -6.98 -5.33 -10.28
C SER A 100 -6.58 -5.05 -11.72
N ILE A 101 -7.30 -5.58 -12.70
CA ILE A 101 -7.00 -5.40 -14.13
C ILE A 101 -7.15 -3.91 -14.50
N ASP A 102 -8.33 -3.34 -14.23
CA ASP A 102 -8.62 -1.93 -14.52
C ASP A 102 -7.75 -0.98 -13.69
N GLY A 103 -7.50 -1.32 -12.41
CA GLY A 103 -6.59 -0.56 -11.56
C GLY A 103 -5.17 -0.48 -12.13
N ARG A 104 -4.63 -1.57 -12.66
CA ARG A 104 -3.30 -1.59 -13.30
C ARG A 104 -3.27 -0.79 -14.61
N ARG A 105 -4.35 -0.82 -15.40
CA ARG A 105 -4.45 0.05 -16.59
C ARG A 105 -4.42 1.52 -16.20
N TRP A 106 -5.14 1.91 -15.16
CA TRP A 106 -5.10 3.28 -14.65
C TRP A 106 -3.71 3.65 -14.10
N MET A 107 -3.00 2.73 -13.45
CA MET A 107 -1.60 2.99 -13.06
C MET A 107 -0.72 3.27 -14.28
N GLN A 108 -0.86 2.50 -15.37
CA GLN A 108 -0.09 2.74 -16.59
C GLN A 108 -0.45 4.11 -17.20
N LYS A 109 -1.74 4.41 -17.35
CA LYS A 109 -2.21 5.71 -17.85
C LYS A 109 -1.73 6.87 -16.97
N ALA A 110 -1.70 6.70 -15.65
CA ALA A 110 -1.18 7.70 -14.72
C ALA A 110 0.32 7.96 -14.92
N GLN A 111 1.11 6.91 -15.21
CA GLN A 111 2.52 7.06 -15.53
C GLN A 111 2.73 7.82 -16.84
N GLU A 112 1.99 7.47 -17.89
CA GLU A 112 2.03 8.14 -19.20
C GLU A 112 1.62 9.62 -19.05
N TRP A 113 0.51 9.88 -18.37
CA TRP A 113 0.04 11.22 -18.08
C TRP A 113 1.08 12.05 -17.31
N ALA A 114 1.72 11.48 -16.28
CA ALA A 114 2.76 12.17 -15.52
C ALA A 114 3.94 12.58 -16.42
N ILE A 115 4.38 11.66 -17.28
CA ILE A 115 5.49 11.86 -18.22
C ILE A 115 5.17 12.99 -19.19
N ASP A 116 3.98 12.97 -19.80
CA ASP A 116 3.55 13.99 -20.77
C ASP A 116 3.51 15.40 -20.15
N HIS A 117 3.11 15.47 -18.88
CA HIS A 117 3.01 16.72 -18.14
C HIS A 117 4.31 17.10 -17.40
N ARG A 118 5.31 16.20 -17.40
CA ARG A 118 6.58 16.30 -16.65
C ARG A 118 6.39 16.66 -15.18
N ILE A 119 5.52 15.93 -14.49
CA ILE A 119 5.22 16.14 -13.06
C ILE A 119 6.02 15.13 -12.21
N ASP A 120 6.45 15.54 -11.01
CA ASP A 120 7.06 14.63 -10.04
C ASP A 120 6.07 13.53 -9.60
N VAL A 121 6.57 12.33 -9.32
CA VAL A 121 5.73 11.16 -9.02
C VAL A 121 6.19 10.49 -7.73
N LEU A 122 5.26 10.21 -6.82
CA LEU A 122 5.40 9.19 -5.79
C LEU A 122 4.60 7.97 -6.24
N MET A 123 5.25 6.82 -6.40
CA MET A 123 4.60 5.58 -6.82
C MET A 123 4.82 4.49 -5.77
N GLU A 124 3.75 3.99 -5.16
CA GLU A 124 3.85 2.82 -4.29
C GLU A 124 3.96 1.55 -5.13
N SER A 125 4.95 0.73 -4.82
CA SER A 125 5.20 -0.52 -5.53
C SER A 125 5.38 -1.68 -4.57
N ALA A 126 4.78 -2.81 -4.93
CA ALA A 126 4.99 -4.10 -4.28
C ALA A 126 6.10 -4.92 -4.96
N MET A 127 6.63 -4.44 -6.10
CA MET A 127 7.77 -4.99 -6.84
C MET A 127 7.65 -6.45 -7.29
N ARG A 128 6.47 -7.07 -7.19
CA ARG A 128 6.30 -8.51 -7.42
C ARG A 128 6.35 -8.87 -8.90
N LEU A 129 5.87 -7.97 -9.75
CA LEU A 129 5.84 -8.15 -11.21
C LEU A 129 6.69 -7.06 -11.89
N PRO A 130 7.28 -7.32 -13.06
CA PRO A 130 8.05 -6.32 -13.80
C PRO A 130 7.27 -5.01 -14.05
N ASP A 131 5.97 -5.12 -14.33
CA ASP A 131 5.07 -3.98 -14.54
C ASP A 131 4.85 -3.11 -13.28
N GLU A 132 5.19 -3.63 -12.09
CA GLU A 132 5.08 -2.87 -10.84
C GLU A 132 6.32 -2.00 -10.59
N PHE A 133 7.47 -2.27 -11.24
CA PHE A 133 8.69 -1.52 -10.99
C PHE A 133 9.65 -1.43 -12.19
N GLU A 134 10.21 -2.53 -12.67
CA GLU A 134 11.27 -2.51 -13.69
C GLU A 134 10.83 -1.77 -14.97
N HIS A 135 9.63 -2.08 -15.49
CA HIS A 135 9.10 -1.42 -16.68
C HIS A 135 8.80 0.07 -16.45
N PRO A 136 8.05 0.47 -15.39
CA PRO A 136 7.90 1.87 -15.02
C PRO A 136 9.24 2.62 -14.85
N ALA A 137 10.22 2.03 -14.17
CA ALA A 137 11.53 2.66 -13.94
C ALA A 137 12.25 2.96 -15.25
N ARG A 138 12.26 2.02 -16.20
CA ARG A 138 12.82 2.23 -17.55
C ARG A 138 12.05 3.31 -18.32
N ARG A 139 10.72 3.31 -18.25
CA ARG A 139 9.87 4.30 -18.91
C ARG A 139 10.15 5.72 -18.41
N PHE A 140 10.18 5.92 -17.08
CA PHE A 140 10.50 7.22 -16.49
C PHE A 140 11.94 7.65 -16.80
N ALA A 141 12.93 6.75 -16.69
CA ALA A 141 14.31 7.07 -17.05
C ALA A 141 14.44 7.51 -18.50
N ALA A 142 13.80 6.81 -19.44
CA ALA A 142 13.78 7.17 -20.86
C ALA A 142 13.11 8.54 -21.13
N ALA A 143 12.14 8.93 -20.30
CA ALA A 143 11.50 10.25 -20.34
C ALA A 143 12.34 11.38 -19.69
N GLY A 144 13.56 11.06 -19.22
CA GLY A 144 14.47 12.02 -18.58
C GLY A 144 14.10 12.36 -17.14
N TYR A 145 13.45 11.43 -16.43
CA TYR A 145 13.23 11.55 -14.98
C TYR A 145 14.46 11.08 -14.21
N ARG A 146 14.73 11.72 -13.08
CA ARG A 146 15.55 11.10 -12.03
C ARG A 146 14.70 10.04 -11.33
N VAL A 147 15.13 8.79 -11.46
CA VAL A 147 14.47 7.64 -10.83
C VAL A 147 15.08 7.36 -9.46
N GLU A 148 14.28 7.44 -8.42
CA GLU A 148 14.65 7.16 -7.03
C GLU A 148 13.84 6.00 -6.48
N VAL A 149 14.46 5.23 -5.57
CA VAL A 149 13.78 4.15 -4.85
C VAL A 149 13.99 4.32 -3.35
N ALA A 150 12.89 4.31 -2.61
CA ALA A 150 12.86 4.31 -1.16
C ALA A 150 12.33 2.96 -0.68
N PHE A 151 13.20 2.13 -0.13
CA PHE A 151 12.85 0.85 0.45
C PHE A 151 12.47 1.00 1.93
N LEU A 152 11.41 0.31 2.35
CA LEU A 152 11.13 0.11 3.76
C LEU A 152 11.54 -1.31 4.16
N ALA A 153 12.65 -1.44 4.87
CA ALA A 153 13.16 -2.70 5.37
C ALA A 153 12.41 -3.09 6.66
N VAL A 154 11.43 -3.98 6.51
CA VAL A 154 10.61 -4.48 7.62
C VAL A 154 10.66 -6.01 7.65
N PRO A 155 10.94 -6.64 8.80
CA PRO A 155 10.85 -8.08 8.97
C PRO A 155 9.49 -8.66 8.58
N ALA A 156 9.48 -9.90 8.10
CA ALA A 156 8.26 -10.59 7.66
C ALA A 156 7.22 -10.70 8.79
N ALA A 157 7.64 -11.03 10.01
CA ALA A 157 6.74 -11.10 11.16
C ALA A 157 5.99 -9.77 11.44
N LEU A 158 6.69 -8.64 11.37
CA LEU A 158 6.07 -7.32 11.62
C LEU A 158 5.08 -6.94 10.51
N SER A 159 5.41 -7.27 9.26
CA SER A 159 4.56 -6.95 8.11
C SER A 159 3.33 -7.86 8.05
N ARG A 160 3.48 -9.17 8.30
CA ARG A 160 2.35 -10.10 8.45
C ARG A 160 1.43 -9.73 9.60
N LEU A 161 1.98 -9.37 10.77
CA LEU A 161 1.17 -8.89 11.88
C LEU A 161 0.36 -7.64 11.49
N GLY A 162 0.98 -6.71 10.74
CA GLY A 162 0.32 -5.52 10.22
C GLY A 162 -0.79 -5.81 9.22
N VAL A 163 -0.67 -6.87 8.42
CA VAL A 163 -1.74 -7.35 7.52
C VAL A 163 -2.95 -7.82 8.33
N LEU A 164 -2.73 -8.70 9.32
CA LEU A 164 -3.79 -9.24 10.17
C LEU A 164 -4.49 -8.12 10.94
N ASP A 165 -3.70 -7.24 11.56
CA ASP A 165 -4.19 -6.08 12.30
C ASP A 165 -5.09 -5.18 11.45
N ARG A 166 -4.62 -4.81 10.26
CA ARG A 166 -5.38 -3.96 9.34
C ARG A 166 -6.69 -4.63 8.95
N TYR A 167 -6.65 -5.92 8.60
CA TYR A 167 -7.83 -6.65 8.15
C TYR A 167 -8.88 -6.74 9.27
N TRP A 168 -8.52 -7.27 10.43
CA TRP A 168 -9.49 -7.45 11.52
C TRP A 168 -9.97 -6.13 12.13
N THR A 169 -9.14 -5.09 12.15
CA THR A 169 -9.60 -3.75 12.53
C THR A 169 -10.67 -3.21 11.57
N GLN A 170 -10.49 -3.42 10.25
CA GLN A 170 -11.49 -3.02 9.25
C GLN A 170 -12.77 -3.83 9.37
N VAL A 171 -12.67 -5.15 9.54
CA VAL A 171 -13.82 -6.03 9.76
C VAL A 171 -14.59 -5.63 11.01
N ALA A 172 -13.90 -5.34 12.13
CA ALA A 172 -14.54 -4.89 13.36
C ALA A 172 -15.23 -3.52 13.21
N ALA A 173 -14.67 -2.61 12.42
CA ALA A 173 -15.21 -1.26 12.25
C ALA A 173 -16.30 -1.14 11.18
N HIS A 174 -16.27 -1.97 10.14
CA HIS A 174 -17.07 -1.80 8.92
C HIS A 174 -17.80 -3.08 8.46
N GLY A 175 -17.53 -4.23 9.08
CA GLY A 175 -18.07 -5.53 8.68
C GLY A 175 -17.29 -6.24 7.57
N TYR A 176 -16.40 -5.53 6.87
CA TYR A 176 -15.54 -6.05 5.81
C TYR A 176 -14.15 -5.39 5.85
N GLY A 177 -13.15 -6.04 5.26
CA GLY A 177 -11.77 -5.59 5.18
C GLY A 177 -11.14 -5.89 3.83
N ARG A 178 -9.82 -5.80 3.72
CA ARG A 178 -9.10 -6.27 2.53
C ARG A 178 -8.04 -7.26 2.97
N PRO A 179 -8.32 -8.58 2.98
CA PRO A 179 -7.32 -9.55 3.36
C PRO A 179 -6.21 -9.58 2.31
N ILE A 180 -5.05 -10.08 2.68
CA ILE A 180 -3.93 -10.31 1.77
C ILE A 180 -3.58 -11.78 1.86
N ASP A 181 -3.52 -12.44 0.71
CA ASP A 181 -3.04 -13.82 0.63
C ASP A 181 -1.57 -13.87 1.11
N PRO A 182 -1.23 -14.72 2.10
CA PRO A 182 0.14 -14.87 2.59
C PRO A 182 1.16 -15.15 1.46
N THR A 183 0.77 -15.89 0.43
CA THR A 183 1.64 -16.19 -0.72
C THR A 183 1.95 -14.93 -1.53
N ILE A 184 0.98 -14.01 -1.66
CA ILE A 184 1.20 -12.71 -2.32
C ILE A 184 2.11 -11.85 -1.46
N HIS A 185 1.90 -11.83 -0.14
CA HIS A 185 2.79 -11.12 0.79
C HIS A 185 4.24 -11.61 0.65
N ASP A 186 4.47 -12.92 0.67
CA ASP A 186 5.82 -13.50 0.61
C ASP A 186 6.47 -13.25 -0.75
N ALA A 187 5.73 -13.39 -1.84
CA ALA A 187 6.23 -13.05 -3.17
C ALA A 187 6.66 -11.57 -3.25
N CYS A 188 5.91 -10.64 -2.66
CA CYS A 188 6.31 -9.24 -2.56
C CYS A 188 7.53 -9.04 -1.64
N PHE A 189 7.59 -9.76 -0.51
CA PHE A 189 8.70 -9.71 0.43
C PHE A 189 10.02 -10.11 -0.24
N GLU A 190 10.04 -11.23 -0.97
CA GLU A 190 11.22 -11.71 -1.70
C GLU A 190 11.56 -10.80 -2.89
N ALA A 191 10.55 -10.34 -3.63
CA ALA A 191 10.77 -9.50 -4.79
C ALA A 191 11.49 -8.18 -4.43
N ILE A 192 11.22 -7.60 -3.25
CA ILE A 192 11.94 -6.40 -2.78
C ILE A 192 13.45 -6.62 -2.69
N LEU A 193 13.91 -7.77 -2.19
CA LEU A 193 15.34 -8.07 -2.13
C LEU A 193 15.91 -8.29 -3.52
N ARG A 194 15.20 -9.03 -4.38
CA ARG A 194 15.59 -9.26 -5.78
C ARG A 194 15.74 -7.94 -6.55
N GLU A 195 14.81 -7.00 -6.39
CA GLU A 195 14.91 -5.68 -7.05
C GLU A 195 16.03 -4.82 -6.46
N ALA A 196 16.29 -4.92 -5.15
CA ALA A 196 17.43 -4.24 -4.55
C ALA A 196 18.77 -4.76 -5.10
N ASP A 197 18.91 -6.07 -5.30
CA ASP A 197 20.06 -6.67 -5.98
C ASP A 197 20.17 -6.19 -7.44
N ALA A 198 19.05 -6.15 -8.16
CA ALA A 198 19.00 -5.66 -9.54
C ALA A 198 19.46 -4.19 -9.65
N ILE A 199 19.12 -3.36 -8.67
CA ILE A 199 19.59 -1.97 -8.53
C ILE A 199 21.10 -1.93 -8.25
N ASP A 200 21.58 -2.70 -7.26
CA ASP A 200 22.99 -2.77 -6.89
C ASP A 200 23.86 -3.20 -8.10
N LEU A 201 23.40 -4.19 -8.87
CA LEU A 201 24.01 -4.68 -10.12
C LEU A 201 23.81 -3.74 -11.33
N ARG A 202 23.06 -2.65 -11.16
CA ARG A 202 22.77 -1.63 -12.19
C ARG A 202 22.00 -2.15 -13.41
N THR A 203 21.23 -3.23 -13.26
CA THR A 203 20.39 -3.78 -14.34
C THR A 203 19.10 -2.98 -14.58
N VAL A 204 18.70 -2.15 -13.61
CA VAL A 204 17.56 -1.22 -13.64
C VAL A 204 18.07 0.23 -13.55
N PRO A 205 17.48 1.21 -14.27
CA PRO A 205 17.98 2.59 -14.31
C PRO A 205 17.55 3.43 -13.09
N VAL A 206 18.05 3.06 -11.91
CA VAL A 206 17.83 3.80 -10.65
C VAL A 206 19.01 4.72 -10.36
N HIS A 207 18.73 6.00 -10.13
CA HIS A 207 19.72 7.05 -9.88
C HIS A 207 20.01 7.22 -8.38
N THR A 208 19.03 6.98 -7.52
CA THR A 208 19.20 7.08 -6.06
C THR A 208 18.41 5.97 -5.38
N THR A 209 19.01 5.36 -4.38
CA THR A 209 18.39 4.29 -3.58
C THR A 209 18.57 4.61 -2.10
N SER A 210 17.52 4.42 -1.33
CA SER A 210 17.49 4.64 0.11
C SER A 210 16.78 3.49 0.81
N VAL A 211 17.24 3.15 2.02
CA VAL A 211 16.62 2.10 2.84
C VAL A 211 16.28 2.71 4.19
N PHE A 212 15.01 2.57 4.58
CA PHE A 212 14.50 3.04 5.85
C PHE A 212 14.03 1.87 6.71
N ARG A 213 14.21 1.99 8.03
CA ARG A 213 13.47 1.21 9.01
C ARG A 213 12.05 1.78 9.13
N ARG A 214 11.09 0.95 9.54
CA ARG A 214 9.76 1.42 10.00
C ARG A 214 9.93 2.54 11.03
N GLY A 215 9.28 3.69 10.78
CA GLY A 215 9.48 4.92 11.56
C GLY A 215 10.47 5.91 10.93
N ASN A 216 10.88 5.70 9.68
CA ASN A 216 11.68 6.60 8.86
C ASN A 216 13.13 6.82 9.33
N THR A 217 13.69 5.90 10.11
CA THR A 217 15.14 5.90 10.38
C THR A 217 15.88 5.47 9.11
N SER A 218 16.75 6.34 8.59
CA SER A 218 17.59 6.02 7.43
C SER A 218 18.68 5.02 7.80
N LEU A 219 18.76 3.93 7.05
CA LEU A 219 19.75 2.86 7.20
C LEU A 219 20.81 2.89 6.10
N TYR A 220 20.41 3.34 4.91
CA TYR A 220 21.27 3.41 3.74
C TYR A 220 20.79 4.50 2.78
N LEU A 221 21.74 5.14 2.12
CA LEU A 221 21.53 6.04 1.00
C LEU A 221 22.72 5.90 0.05
N ASN A 222 22.45 5.77 -1.24
CA ASN A 222 23.46 5.84 -2.27
C ASN A 222 22.88 6.46 -3.54
N SER A 223 23.74 7.11 -4.31
CA SER A 223 23.37 7.82 -5.54
C SER A 223 24.38 7.49 -6.63
N ARG A 224 23.93 7.49 -7.88
CA ARG A 224 24.84 7.45 -9.02
C ARG A 224 25.46 8.82 -9.27
N GLU A 225 26.74 8.81 -9.61
CA GLU A 225 27.46 9.96 -10.13
C GLU A 225 27.15 10.14 -11.64
N PRO A 226 27.53 11.27 -12.25
CA PRO A 226 27.28 11.52 -13.68
C PRO A 226 27.89 10.47 -14.63
N ASP A 227 28.92 9.76 -14.21
CA ASP A 227 29.52 8.63 -14.95
C ASP A 227 28.70 7.32 -14.86
N GLY A 228 27.58 7.33 -14.12
CA GLY A 228 26.71 6.19 -13.91
C GLY A 228 27.22 5.16 -12.89
N LEU A 229 28.34 5.43 -12.22
CA LEU A 229 28.86 4.62 -11.12
C LEU A 229 28.22 5.02 -9.79
N TRP A 230 28.19 4.09 -8.85
CA TRP A 230 27.73 4.38 -7.50
C TRP A 230 28.75 5.22 -6.74
N ARG A 231 28.30 6.24 -6.01
CA ARG A 231 29.14 7.07 -5.12
C ARG A 231 29.84 6.24 -4.05
N HIS A 232 29.16 5.22 -3.53
CA HIS A 232 29.68 4.25 -2.57
C HIS A 232 29.48 2.83 -3.07
N PRO A 233 30.24 1.82 -2.58
CA PRO A 233 29.97 0.43 -2.89
C PRO A 233 28.47 0.09 -2.68
N PRO A 234 27.82 -0.52 -3.69
CA PRO A 234 26.41 -0.84 -3.61
C PRO A 234 26.16 -1.88 -2.50
N ARG A 235 25.15 -1.63 -1.66
CA ARG A 235 24.79 -2.49 -0.53
C ARG A 235 23.30 -2.36 -0.18
N THR A 236 22.46 -2.01 -1.14
CA THR A 236 21.01 -1.84 -0.93
C THR A 236 20.40 -3.13 -0.42
N ALA A 237 20.63 -4.25 -1.12
CA ALA A 237 20.08 -5.54 -0.75
C ALA A 237 20.60 -6.00 0.63
N ALA A 238 21.90 -5.83 0.87
CA ALA A 238 22.54 -6.15 2.14
C ALA A 238 21.96 -5.33 3.31
N ALA A 239 21.69 -4.03 3.11
CA ALA A 239 21.07 -3.18 4.13
C ALA A 239 19.64 -3.63 4.46
N ILE A 240 18.84 -3.99 3.43
CA ILE A 240 17.48 -4.52 3.62
C ILE A 240 17.53 -5.87 4.35
N HIS A 241 18.40 -6.78 3.92
CA HIS A 241 18.54 -8.10 4.52
C HIS A 241 18.96 -8.00 5.99
N THR A 242 19.98 -7.19 6.29
CA THR A 242 20.47 -6.96 7.66
C THR A 242 19.36 -6.47 8.58
N GLU A 243 18.56 -5.50 8.15
CA GLU A 243 17.45 -5.00 8.97
C GLU A 243 16.32 -6.02 9.13
N ARG A 244 16.06 -6.85 8.11
CA ARG A 244 15.02 -7.90 8.17
C ARG A 244 15.38 -9.04 9.11
N THR A 245 16.66 -9.32 9.33
CA THR A 245 17.13 -10.48 10.09
C THR A 245 17.77 -10.13 11.44
N ARG A 246 18.02 -8.84 11.73
CA ARG A 246 18.61 -8.45 13.02
C ARG A 246 17.74 -8.85 14.21
N THR A 247 18.40 -9.19 15.30
CA THR A 247 17.76 -9.29 16.62
C THR A 247 17.20 -7.93 17.04
N TRP A 248 16.02 -7.95 17.63
CA TRP A 248 15.33 -6.80 18.17
C TRP A 248 15.87 -6.45 19.55
N THR A 249 15.75 -5.17 19.88
CA THR A 249 15.94 -4.71 21.25
C THR A 249 14.82 -5.25 22.16
N PRO A 250 15.02 -5.29 23.49
CA PRO A 250 13.95 -5.63 24.42
C PRO A 250 12.72 -4.72 24.28
N THR A 251 12.91 -3.45 23.94
CA THR A 251 11.81 -2.50 23.70
C THR A 251 11.01 -2.84 22.45
N GLU A 252 11.69 -3.18 21.35
CA GLU A 252 11.03 -3.62 20.11
C GLU A 252 10.28 -4.94 20.32
N THR A 253 10.88 -5.88 21.03
CA THR A 253 10.24 -7.16 21.40
C THR A 253 8.96 -6.94 22.22
N ARG A 254 8.99 -6.08 23.24
CA ARG A 254 7.79 -5.73 24.02
C ARG A 254 6.71 -5.09 23.16
N ARG A 255 7.06 -4.17 22.25
CA ARG A 255 6.10 -3.54 21.34
C ARG A 255 5.46 -4.55 20.39
N PHE A 256 6.25 -5.46 19.83
CA PHE A 256 5.74 -6.56 19.01
C PHE A 256 4.77 -7.45 19.81
N ALA A 257 5.15 -7.87 21.02
CA ALA A 257 4.31 -8.70 21.88
C ALA A 257 2.98 -8.03 22.23
N GLN A 258 2.99 -6.73 22.56
CA GLN A 258 1.77 -5.95 22.81
C GLN A 258 0.88 -5.88 21.57
N ALA A 259 1.46 -5.65 20.39
CA ALA A 259 0.71 -5.65 19.14
C ALA A 259 0.12 -7.04 18.84
N ALA A 260 0.91 -8.11 19.01
CA ALA A 260 0.46 -9.49 18.80
C ALA A 260 -0.71 -9.86 19.72
N ARG A 261 -0.63 -9.54 21.02
CA ARG A 261 -1.75 -9.74 21.96
C ARG A 261 -3.02 -9.01 21.54
N ARG A 262 -2.89 -7.74 21.12
CA ARG A 262 -4.04 -6.96 20.66
C ARG A 262 -4.67 -7.58 19.42
N VAL A 263 -3.86 -7.97 18.45
CA VAL A 263 -4.33 -8.57 17.19
C VAL A 263 -4.93 -9.95 17.44
N HIS A 264 -4.32 -10.76 18.30
CA HIS A 264 -4.88 -12.03 18.76
C HIS A 264 -6.23 -11.87 19.47
N ALA A 265 -6.44 -10.78 20.23
CA ALA A 265 -7.72 -10.49 20.87
C ALA A 265 -8.83 -10.07 19.87
N LEU A 266 -8.48 -9.65 18.65
CA LEU A 266 -9.43 -9.34 17.58
C LEU A 266 -9.85 -10.59 16.80
N ALA A 267 -9.05 -11.66 16.84
CA ALA A 267 -9.36 -12.92 16.17
C ALA A 267 -10.60 -13.59 16.79
N ARG A 268 -11.53 -14.02 15.93
CA ARG A 268 -12.86 -14.53 16.28
C ARG A 268 -12.91 -16.05 16.23
N ALA A 269 -12.15 -16.66 15.33
CA ALA A 269 -12.06 -18.11 15.15
C ALA A 269 -10.71 -18.67 15.60
N THR A 270 -10.66 -19.97 15.90
CA THR A 270 -9.41 -20.67 16.27
C THR A 270 -8.35 -20.53 15.18
N VAL A 271 -8.72 -20.72 13.92
CA VAL A 271 -7.81 -20.57 12.77
C VAL A 271 -7.20 -19.16 12.67
N GLU A 272 -7.96 -18.12 13.06
CA GLU A 272 -7.45 -16.74 13.06
C GLU A 272 -6.45 -16.52 14.20
N LYS A 273 -6.65 -17.18 15.34
CA LYS A 273 -5.68 -17.13 16.46
C LYS A 273 -4.38 -17.83 16.07
N GLU A 274 -4.48 -19.01 15.46
CA GLU A 274 -3.34 -19.77 14.92
C GLU A 274 -2.51 -18.91 13.95
N MET A 275 -3.14 -18.10 13.09
CA MET A 275 -2.42 -17.17 12.22
C MET A 275 -1.56 -16.14 12.98
N VAL A 276 -1.97 -15.70 14.17
CA VAL A 276 -1.15 -14.80 15.00
C VAL A 276 0.00 -15.56 15.67
N GLU A 277 -0.26 -16.79 16.10
CA GLU A 277 0.75 -17.68 16.67
C GLU A 277 1.85 -18.01 15.66
N ASP A 278 1.50 -18.32 14.41
CA ASP A 278 2.44 -18.50 13.29
C ASP A 278 3.32 -17.26 13.08
N VAL A 279 2.75 -16.06 13.21
CA VAL A 279 3.50 -14.80 13.10
C VAL A 279 4.45 -14.60 14.28
N ILE A 280 4.08 -15.05 15.48
CA ILE A 280 4.97 -15.04 16.64
C ILE A 280 6.12 -16.03 16.45
N ASP A 281 5.85 -17.22 15.93
CA ASP A 281 6.88 -18.21 15.62
C ASP A 281 7.85 -17.69 14.56
N LEU A 282 7.35 -17.02 13.52
CA LEU A 282 8.17 -16.34 12.53
C LEU A 282 9.05 -15.22 13.14
N ALA A 283 8.59 -14.57 14.22
CA ALA A 283 9.34 -13.54 14.92
C ALA A 283 10.43 -14.11 15.84
N ARG A 284 10.37 -15.39 16.22
CA ARG A 284 11.24 -16.03 17.21
C ARG A 284 12.73 -15.69 17.08
N PRO A 285 13.39 -15.84 15.90
CA PRO A 285 14.82 -15.53 15.77
C PRO A 285 15.15 -14.03 15.92
N LEU A 286 14.12 -13.17 15.82
CA LEU A 286 14.25 -11.71 15.93
C LEU A 286 14.01 -11.21 17.34
N LEU A 287 13.40 -11.98 18.25
CA LEU A 287 13.07 -11.49 19.59
C LEU A 287 14.34 -11.17 20.39
N ALA A 288 14.24 -10.40 21.47
CA ALA A 288 15.31 -10.27 22.44
C ALA A 288 15.32 -11.48 23.39
N ALA A 289 16.47 -11.78 24.01
CA ALA A 289 16.53 -12.75 25.09
C ALA A 289 15.59 -12.37 26.27
N PRO A 290 15.00 -13.36 26.99
CA PRO A 290 15.17 -14.81 26.81
C PRO A 290 14.27 -15.43 25.74
N TRP A 291 13.37 -14.66 25.10
CA TRP A 291 12.36 -15.20 24.17
C TRP A 291 12.93 -15.77 22.89
N THR A 292 14.15 -15.39 22.49
CA THR A 292 14.87 -15.99 21.35
C THR A 292 14.96 -17.51 21.44
N ASN A 293 15.11 -18.04 22.67
CA ASN A 293 15.37 -19.46 22.91
C ASN A 293 14.13 -20.20 23.42
N SER A 294 12.96 -19.54 23.44
CA SER A 294 11.74 -20.20 23.90
C SER A 294 11.32 -21.31 22.92
N PRO A 295 11.00 -22.52 23.40
CA PRO A 295 10.40 -23.55 22.56
C PRO A 295 8.96 -23.21 22.15
N LEU A 296 8.27 -22.38 22.94
CA LEU A 296 6.86 -22.01 22.78
C LEU A 296 6.66 -20.47 22.91
N PRO A 297 7.18 -19.67 21.97
CA PRO A 297 7.14 -18.21 22.07
C PRO A 297 5.72 -17.66 22.03
N ALA A 298 4.79 -18.32 21.34
CA ALA A 298 3.37 -17.94 21.34
C ALA A 298 2.77 -18.03 22.74
N THR A 299 2.97 -19.14 23.44
CA THR A 299 2.52 -19.34 24.83
C THR A 299 3.12 -18.31 25.79
N ASP A 300 4.40 -18.01 25.62
CA ASP A 300 5.11 -17.03 26.47
C ASP A 300 4.69 -15.58 26.20
N LEU A 301 4.42 -15.25 24.94
CA LEU A 301 4.08 -13.90 24.51
C LEU A 301 2.59 -13.59 24.56
N LEU A 302 1.71 -14.59 24.51
CA LEU A 302 0.25 -14.47 24.64
C LEU A 302 -0.24 -15.05 25.98
N PRO A 303 0.27 -14.62 27.16
CA PRO A 303 -0.22 -15.19 28.40
C PRO A 303 -1.73 -15.04 28.48
N CYS A 304 -2.40 -16.13 28.87
CA CYS A 304 -3.83 -16.20 29.03
C CYS A 304 -4.30 -15.01 29.88
N LEU A 305 -5.26 -14.23 29.38
CA LEU A 305 -5.93 -13.18 30.15
C LEU A 305 -6.79 -13.84 31.23
N ALA A 306 -6.17 -14.43 32.25
CA ALA A 306 -6.84 -14.84 33.46
C ALA A 306 -7.09 -13.57 34.31
N GLY A 307 -8.32 -13.05 34.24
CA GLY A 307 -8.92 -12.18 35.25
C GLY A 307 -8.25 -10.84 35.48
N GLY A 308 -8.55 -9.83 34.66
CA GLY A 308 -8.17 -8.45 34.95
C GLY A 308 -8.99 -7.46 34.13
N THR A 309 -9.96 -6.82 34.78
CA THR A 309 -10.86 -5.81 34.22
C THR A 309 -10.06 -4.69 33.54
N LEU A 310 -10.22 -4.52 32.23
CA LEU A 310 -9.62 -3.40 31.49
C LEU A 310 -10.43 -2.12 31.79
N ALA A 311 -9.85 -1.24 32.60
CA ALA A 311 -10.32 0.12 32.75
C ALA A 311 -10.23 0.85 31.39
N ALA A 312 -11.35 1.40 30.96
CA ALA A 312 -11.49 2.17 29.73
C ALA A 312 -10.65 3.46 29.79
N GLY A 313 -9.85 3.69 28.75
CA GLY A 313 -9.11 4.94 28.60
C GLY A 313 -8.00 4.86 27.56
N PHE A 314 -8.35 4.77 26.28
CA PHE A 314 -7.38 5.03 25.19
C PHE A 314 -7.96 6.02 24.18
N PRO A 315 -7.13 6.96 23.68
CA PRO A 315 -7.57 7.98 22.75
C PRO A 315 -7.85 7.38 21.37
N ARG A 316 -8.94 7.85 20.73
CA ARG A 316 -9.31 7.48 19.37
C ARG A 316 -8.20 7.87 18.38
N PRO A 317 -7.87 7.02 17.39
CA PRO A 317 -7.01 7.44 16.30
C PRO A 317 -7.71 8.54 15.48
N LEU A 318 -6.95 9.57 15.12
CA LEU A 318 -7.37 10.64 14.21
C LEU A 318 -7.88 10.00 12.91
N GLN A 319 -9.15 10.25 12.60
CA GLN A 319 -9.72 9.92 11.30
C GLN A 319 -8.89 10.60 10.22
N SER A 320 -8.47 9.82 9.22
CA SER A 320 -7.89 10.36 7.99
C SER A 320 -8.85 11.38 7.38
N ILE A 321 -8.44 12.64 7.36
CA ILE A 321 -9.20 13.77 6.79
C ILE A 321 -9.38 13.62 5.27
N ALA A 322 -8.71 12.65 4.62
CA ALA A 322 -8.76 12.47 3.17
C ALA A 322 -9.96 11.67 2.64
N THR A 323 -10.66 10.87 3.46
CA THR A 323 -11.70 9.95 2.95
C THR A 323 -13.14 10.45 3.18
N ALA A 324 -13.33 11.51 3.98
CA ALA A 324 -14.66 12.02 4.30
C ALA A 324 -15.25 12.95 3.21
N ARG A 325 -14.42 13.65 2.42
CA ARG A 325 -14.91 14.58 1.38
C ARG A 325 -15.44 13.88 0.12
N VAL A 326 -14.85 12.75 -0.27
CA VAL A 326 -15.24 12.03 -1.50
C VAL A 326 -16.63 11.39 -1.39
N ARG A 327 -17.09 11.06 -0.18
CA ARG A 327 -18.40 10.42 0.05
C ARG A 327 -19.59 11.37 -0.10
N GLN A 328 -19.40 12.67 0.06
CA GLN A 328 -20.51 13.63 0.07
C GLN A 328 -20.75 14.26 -1.31
N GLU A 329 -19.70 14.47 -2.11
CA GLU A 329 -19.80 15.12 -3.43
C GLU A 329 -20.16 14.13 -4.56
N SER A 330 -19.73 12.87 -4.47
CA SER A 330 -20.07 11.83 -5.46
C SER A 330 -21.54 11.40 -5.40
N ASN A 331 -22.16 11.44 -4.21
CA ASN A 331 -23.57 11.07 -4.03
C ASN A 331 -24.56 12.16 -4.51
N GLN A 332 -24.11 13.40 -4.68
CA GLN A 332 -24.94 14.49 -5.22
C GLN A 332 -24.94 14.56 -6.76
N ARG A 333 -23.93 13.99 -7.42
CA ARG A 333 -23.83 13.99 -8.90
C ARG A 333 -24.46 12.77 -9.60
N MET A 334 -24.97 11.79 -8.85
CA MET A 334 -25.59 10.57 -9.40
C MET A 334 -27.11 10.47 -9.15
N GLN A 335 -27.82 11.58 -8.91
CA GLN A 335 -29.28 11.55 -8.95
C GLN A 335 -29.77 11.58 -10.42
N PRO A 336 -30.64 10.65 -10.84
CA PRO A 336 -31.31 10.78 -12.13
C PRO A 336 -32.24 12.00 -12.13
N PRO A 337 -32.44 12.68 -13.27
CA PRO A 337 -33.34 13.81 -13.35
C PRO A 337 -34.76 13.40 -12.94
N SER A 338 -35.42 14.27 -12.16
CA SER A 338 -36.82 14.08 -11.78
C SER A 338 -37.71 13.99 -13.02
N PRO A 339 -38.72 13.11 -13.05
CA PRO A 339 -39.62 13.01 -14.19
C PRO A 339 -40.38 14.34 -14.38
N PRO A 340 -40.69 14.74 -15.63
CA PRO A 340 -41.43 15.95 -15.90
C PRO A 340 -42.81 15.88 -15.24
N SER A 341 -43.21 16.97 -14.57
CA SER A 341 -44.55 17.12 -14.00
C SER A 341 -45.60 17.03 -15.12
N PRO A 342 -46.74 16.36 -14.87
CA PRO A 342 -47.77 16.22 -15.89
C PRO A 342 -48.32 17.60 -16.25
N HIS A 343 -48.27 17.90 -17.56
CA HIS A 343 -49.01 19.00 -18.16
C HIS A 343 -50.46 18.94 -17.68
N GLN A 344 -50.92 20.00 -17.01
CA GLN A 344 -52.35 20.25 -16.86
C GLN A 344 -52.91 20.53 -18.25
N GLU A 345 -53.60 19.53 -18.79
CA GLU A 345 -54.53 19.70 -19.89
C GLU A 345 -55.57 20.76 -19.47
N GLY A 346 -55.55 21.88 -20.21
CA GLY A 346 -56.67 22.80 -20.19
C GLY A 346 -57.92 22.06 -20.66
N HIS A 347 -59.00 22.19 -19.89
CA HIS A 347 -60.35 21.96 -20.38
C HIS A 347 -61.15 23.27 -20.37
N PRO A 348 -61.95 23.52 -21.42
CA PRO A 348 -62.57 24.82 -21.66
C PRO A 348 -63.99 24.92 -21.11
N ARG A 349 -64.49 26.18 -21.06
CA ARG A 349 -65.88 26.65 -20.87
C ARG A 349 -66.38 26.62 -19.42
N ARG A 350 -67.00 27.67 -18.90
CA ARG A 350 -67.98 28.59 -19.51
C ARG A 350 -67.74 30.05 -19.16
#